data_AF-A0A8S3FTD9-F1
#
_entry.id   AF-A0A8S3FTD9-F1
#
_cell.length_a   1.000
_cell.length_b   1.000
_cell.length_c   1.000
_cell.angle_alpha   90.00
_cell.angle_beta   90.00
_cell.angle_gamma   90.00
#
_symmetry.space_group_name_H-M   'P 1'
#
loop_
_entity.id
_entity.type
_entity.pdbx_description
1 polymer ?
#
loop_
_entity_poly.entity_id
_entity_poly.type
_entity_poly.pdbx_seq_one_letter_code
_entity_poly.pdbx_strand_id
1 'polypeptide(L)'
;MQNESCVPMEFVDVKPVKVKKITDEQRALLCLKSSMDPRQYVQTITAIRQNPEQQCFDQDPFIRAWNLNVDVKMLEIKAHILPAPEIVYNPNFRVRGGQQRSPGVWTNTNTEFFRPTKFPTVWALINLSSSMSEDSCKIFFKELYEVASDRGIDCPPPVIYQEFRYQSNSDSATQIIAELKDMMEQNDDCKFFIVILPENKNIGDRMYGDLKKL
;
A
#
# COMPACT_ATOMS: atom_id res chain seq x y z
N MET A 1 -20.39 -10.60 -48.58
CA MET A 1 -20.10 -9.16 -48.67
C MET A 1 -20.08 -8.62 -47.25
N GLN A 2 -18.89 -8.38 -46.70
CA GLN A 2 -18.75 -7.75 -45.39
C GLN A 2 -19.02 -6.25 -45.57
N ASN A 3 -20.02 -5.72 -44.86
CA ASN A 3 -20.30 -4.28 -44.83
C ASN A 3 -19.20 -3.59 -44.02
N GLU A 4 -18.18 -3.09 -44.70
CA GLU A 4 -17.21 -2.18 -44.10
C GLU A 4 -17.79 -0.76 -44.12
N SER A 5 -18.43 -0.37 -43.02
CA SER A 5 -18.88 1.02 -42.82
C SER A 5 -17.71 1.85 -42.33
N CYS A 6 -17.07 2.58 -43.24
CA CYS A 6 -16.02 3.55 -42.91
C CYS A 6 -16.66 4.92 -42.63
N VAL A 7 -16.53 5.40 -41.40
CA VAL A 7 -16.93 6.77 -41.02
C VAL A 7 -15.65 7.59 -40.85
N PRO A 8 -15.51 8.75 -41.52
CA PRO A 8 -14.37 9.63 -41.31
C PRO A 8 -14.31 10.08 -39.84
N MET A 9 -13.11 10.16 -39.27
CA MET A 9 -12.92 10.42 -37.84
C MET A 9 -13.49 11.77 -37.41
N GLU A 10 -13.62 12.72 -38.32
CA GLU A 10 -14.23 14.04 -38.11
C GLU A 10 -15.72 13.96 -37.74
N PHE A 11 -16.40 12.87 -38.12
CA PHE A 11 -17.81 12.63 -37.83
C PHE A 11 -18.04 11.64 -36.68
N VAL A 12 -16.98 11.26 -35.94
CA VAL A 12 -17.05 10.32 -34.82
C VAL A 12 -16.72 11.04 -33.52
N ASP A 13 -17.69 11.11 -32.61
CA ASP A 13 -17.45 11.53 -31.23
C ASP A 13 -17.13 10.30 -30.35
N VAL A 14 -15.91 10.26 -29.81
CA VAL A 14 -15.45 9.15 -28.98
C VAL A 14 -15.96 9.35 -27.57
N LYS A 15 -17.05 8.67 -27.21
CA LYS A 15 -17.51 8.64 -25.82
C LYS A 15 -16.45 7.97 -24.94
N PRO A 16 -16.13 8.53 -23.76
CA PRO A 16 -15.12 7.94 -22.88
C PRO A 16 -15.58 6.56 -22.41
N VAL A 17 -14.95 5.51 -22.95
CA VAL A 17 -15.24 4.13 -22.53
C VAL A 17 -14.33 3.77 -21.35
N LYS A 18 -14.93 3.54 -20.18
CA LYS A 18 -14.22 3.24 -18.91
C LYS A 18 -13.63 1.81 -18.83
N VAL A 19 -13.07 1.27 -19.91
CA VAL A 19 -12.59 -0.14 -19.91
C VAL A 19 -11.09 -0.27 -19.66
N LYS A 20 -10.30 0.78 -19.89
CA LYS A 20 -8.83 0.72 -19.73
C LYS A 20 -8.41 1.25 -18.37
N LYS A 21 -7.47 0.53 -17.73
CA LYS A 21 -6.77 1.01 -16.54
C LYS A 21 -6.07 2.33 -16.89
N ILE A 22 -6.37 3.38 -16.13
CA ILE A 22 -5.72 4.69 -16.28
C ILE A 22 -4.23 4.59 -15.92
N THR A 23 -3.42 5.46 -16.52
CA THR A 23 -1.98 5.52 -16.20
C THR A 23 -1.77 6.00 -14.76
N ASP A 24 -0.59 5.71 -14.17
CA ASP A 24 -0.28 6.16 -12.81
C ASP A 24 -0.32 7.70 -12.69
N GLU A 25 0.08 8.42 -13.74
CA GLU A 25 -0.01 9.89 -13.83
C GLU A 25 -1.47 10.37 -13.86
N GLN A 26 -2.31 9.74 -14.70
CA GLN A 26 -3.74 10.04 -14.76
C GLN A 26 -4.42 9.72 -13.42
N ARG A 27 -4.02 8.63 -12.75
CA ARG A 27 -4.51 8.30 -11.40
C ARG A 27 -4.10 9.36 -10.39
N ALA A 28 -2.84 9.80 -10.41
CA ALA A 28 -2.37 10.85 -9.51
C ALA A 28 -3.15 12.15 -9.72
N LEU A 29 -3.37 12.56 -10.98
CA LEU A 29 -4.17 13.73 -11.32
C LEU A 29 -5.63 13.58 -10.88
N LEU A 30 -6.23 12.42 -11.11
CA LEU A 30 -7.60 12.13 -10.70
C LEU A 30 -7.72 12.22 -9.17
N CYS A 31 -6.84 11.55 -8.44
CA CYS A 31 -6.80 11.62 -6.98
C CYS A 31 -6.66 13.06 -6.49
N LEU A 32 -5.77 13.86 -7.10
CA LEU A 32 -5.60 15.26 -6.75
C LEU A 32 -6.88 16.07 -6.98
N LYS A 33 -7.57 15.85 -8.10
CA LYS A 33 -8.80 16.57 -8.46
C LYS A 33 -10.03 16.12 -7.69
N SER A 34 -10.10 14.84 -7.31
CA SER A 34 -11.27 14.27 -6.62
C SER A 34 -11.15 14.32 -5.10
N SER A 35 -9.94 14.47 -4.56
CA SER A 35 -9.74 14.60 -3.11
C SER A 35 -10.25 15.95 -2.65
N MET A 36 -11.13 15.94 -1.64
CA MET A 36 -11.69 17.15 -1.05
C MET A 36 -11.62 17.07 0.47
N ASP A 37 -11.35 18.20 1.11
CA ASP A 37 -11.44 18.33 2.56
C ASP A 37 -12.89 18.10 3.02
N PRO A 38 -13.16 17.42 4.15
CA PRO A 38 -14.52 17.17 4.62
C PRO A 38 -15.40 18.43 4.72
N ARG A 39 -14.84 19.59 5.08
CA ARG A 39 -15.61 20.84 5.16
C ARG A 39 -16.01 21.34 3.78
N GLN A 40 -15.09 21.29 2.83
CA GLN A 40 -15.35 21.65 1.43
C GLN A 40 -16.36 20.70 0.79
N TYR A 41 -16.26 19.40 1.11
CA TYR A 41 -17.20 18.39 0.64
C TYR A 41 -18.63 18.68 1.10
N VAL A 42 -18.83 18.99 2.39
CA VAL A 42 -20.15 19.35 2.95
C VAL A 42 -20.69 20.62 2.29
N GLN A 43 -19.86 21.65 2.11
CA GLN A 43 -20.24 22.89 1.43
C GLN A 43 -20.64 22.64 -0.02
N THR A 44 -19.87 21.82 -0.74
CA THR A 44 -20.14 21.49 -2.15
C THR A 44 -21.46 20.75 -2.30
N ILE A 45 -21.73 19.73 -1.47
CA ILE A 45 -23.03 19.04 -1.50
C ILE A 45 -24.17 19.99 -1.16
N THR A 46 -24.00 20.81 -0.12
CA THR A 46 -25.04 21.77 0.28
C THR A 46 -25.34 22.75 -0.86
N ALA A 47 -24.31 23.26 -1.54
CA ALA A 47 -24.46 24.13 -2.70
C ALA A 47 -25.17 23.43 -3.87
N ILE A 48 -24.81 22.18 -4.19
CA ILE A 48 -25.48 21.40 -5.24
C ILE A 48 -26.96 21.19 -4.90
N ARG A 49 -27.28 20.86 -3.64
CA ARG A 49 -28.65 20.58 -3.19
C ARG A 49 -29.51 21.85 -3.11
N GLN A 50 -28.91 23.01 -2.81
CA GLN A 50 -29.59 24.30 -2.75
C GLN A 50 -29.72 24.98 -4.11
N ASN A 51 -28.93 24.59 -5.10
CA ASN A 51 -28.97 25.18 -6.43
C ASN A 51 -30.23 24.71 -7.19
N PRO A 52 -31.19 25.60 -7.49
CA PRO A 52 -32.42 25.24 -8.18
C PRO A 52 -32.19 24.69 -9.59
N GLU A 53 -31.08 25.08 -10.24
CA GLU A 53 -30.73 24.66 -11.60
C GLU A 53 -30.05 23.28 -11.66
N GLN A 54 -29.46 22.81 -10.55
CA GLN A 54 -28.55 21.66 -10.59
C GLN A 54 -29.07 20.35 -10.00
N GLN A 55 -30.17 20.31 -9.24
CA GLN A 55 -30.85 19.08 -8.77
C GLN A 55 -32.02 19.40 -7.82
N CYS A 56 -33.07 20.06 -8.32
CA CYS A 56 -34.28 20.31 -7.54
C CYS A 56 -35.21 19.09 -7.57
N PHE A 57 -35.08 18.18 -6.59
CA PHE A 57 -35.95 16.98 -6.50
C PHE A 57 -37.44 17.33 -6.34
N ASP A 58 -37.78 18.50 -5.81
CA ASP A 58 -39.17 18.95 -5.67
C ASP A 58 -39.85 19.24 -7.03
N GLN A 59 -39.03 19.52 -8.05
CA GLN A 59 -39.48 19.75 -9.41
C GLN A 59 -39.45 18.48 -10.26
N ASP A 60 -38.92 17.37 -9.75
CA ASP A 60 -38.87 16.11 -10.46
C ASP A 60 -40.28 15.50 -10.56
N PRO A 61 -40.80 15.23 -11.77
CA PRO A 61 -42.15 14.70 -11.98
C PRO A 61 -42.34 13.30 -11.38
N PHE A 62 -41.30 12.47 -11.30
CA PHE A 62 -41.38 11.13 -10.72
C PHE A 62 -41.45 11.18 -9.20
N ILE A 63 -40.63 12.04 -8.57
CA ILE A 63 -40.65 12.25 -7.11
C ILE A 63 -42.02 12.79 -6.67
N ARG A 64 -42.56 13.76 -7.42
CA ARG A 64 -43.90 14.31 -7.17
C ARG A 64 -45.00 13.26 -7.36
N ALA A 65 -44.93 12.45 -8.41
CA ALA A 65 -45.90 11.39 -8.66
C ALA A 65 -45.96 10.37 -7.51
N TRP A 66 -44.86 10.19 -6.79
CA TRP A 66 -44.76 9.27 -5.65
C TRP A 66 -44.99 9.96 -4.29
N ASN A 67 -45.35 11.25 -4.28
CA ASN A 67 -45.54 12.06 -3.07
C ASN A 67 -44.33 12.02 -2.11
N LEU A 68 -43.12 11.96 -2.66
CA LEU A 68 -41.88 11.99 -1.88
C LEU A 68 -41.42 13.44 -1.68
N ASN A 69 -40.88 13.73 -0.49
CA ASN A 69 -40.25 15.00 -0.16
C ASN A 69 -38.82 14.71 0.29
N VAL A 70 -37.83 15.39 -0.31
CA VAL A 70 -36.42 15.15 -0.05
C VAL A 70 -35.78 16.41 0.52
N ASP A 71 -35.43 16.38 1.80
CA ASP A 71 -34.78 17.51 2.46
C ASP A 71 -33.46 17.89 1.76
N VAL A 72 -33.22 19.19 1.71
CA VAL A 72 -32.00 19.80 1.15
C VAL A 72 -30.86 19.72 2.16
N LYS A 73 -31.17 19.67 3.46
CA LYS A 73 -30.18 19.59 4.53
C LYS A 73 -29.71 18.16 4.74
N MET A 74 -28.44 18.02 5.10
CA MET A 74 -27.90 16.74 5.57
C MET A 74 -28.52 16.36 6.90
N LEU A 75 -28.68 15.06 7.12
CA LEU A 75 -29.18 14.52 8.40
C LEU A 75 -28.16 14.76 9.52
N GLU A 76 -28.59 15.37 10.61
CA GLU A 76 -27.78 15.52 11.82
C GLU A 76 -27.93 14.28 12.71
N ILE A 77 -26.80 13.64 13.03
CA ILE A 77 -26.77 12.43 13.85
C ILE A 77 -25.88 12.69 15.06
N LYS A 78 -26.38 12.38 16.26
CA LYS A 78 -25.57 12.39 17.48
C LYS A 78 -24.60 11.22 17.45
N ALA A 79 -23.30 11.52 17.43
CA ALA A 79 -22.24 10.53 17.46
C ALA A 79 -21.54 10.49 18.82
N HIS A 80 -20.98 9.33 19.15
CA HIS A 80 -20.12 9.14 20.32
C HIS A 80 -18.68 8.96 19.85
N ILE A 81 -17.75 9.75 20.43
CA ILE A 81 -16.32 9.55 20.23
C ILE A 81 -15.85 8.61 21.33
N LEU A 82 -15.41 7.41 20.93
CA LEU A 82 -14.87 6.44 21.88
C LEU A 82 -13.52 6.94 22.43
N PRO A 83 -13.25 6.79 23.74
CA PRO A 83 -11.95 7.12 24.29
C PRO A 83 -10.88 6.22 23.66
N ALA A 84 -9.67 6.76 23.48
CA ALA A 84 -8.55 5.99 22.98
C ALA A 84 -8.23 4.81 23.94
N PRO A 85 -7.95 3.61 23.41
CA PRO A 85 -7.54 2.49 24.25
C PRO A 85 -6.17 2.74 24.87
N GLU A 86 -5.90 2.11 26.02
CA GLU A 86 -4.56 2.05 26.58
C GLU A 86 -3.73 0.99 25.83
N ILE A 87 -2.53 1.36 25.40
CA ILE A 87 -1.60 0.44 24.72
C ILE A 87 -0.51 0.05 25.70
N VAL A 88 -0.40 -1.25 25.98
CA VAL A 88 0.60 -1.81 26.90
C VAL A 88 1.76 -2.39 26.10
N TYR A 89 2.94 -1.79 26.22
CA TYR A 89 4.16 -2.31 25.59
C TYR A 89 4.90 -3.25 26.52
N ASN A 90 5.08 -2.90 27.78
CA ASN A 90 5.65 -3.79 28.78
C ASN A 90 5.07 -3.42 30.16
N PRO A 91 5.34 -4.17 31.23
CA PRO A 91 4.79 -3.84 32.56
C PRO A 91 5.08 -2.41 33.03
N ASN A 92 6.17 -1.81 32.55
CA ASN A 92 6.66 -0.49 32.95
C ASN A 92 6.28 0.64 31.97
N PHE A 93 5.84 0.32 30.75
CA PHE A 93 5.50 1.29 29.72
C PHE A 93 4.12 1.06 29.12
N ARG A 94 3.25 2.06 29.29
CA ARG A 94 1.88 2.09 28.78
C ARG A 94 1.59 3.46 28.18
N VAL A 95 1.01 3.48 26.99
CA VAL A 95 0.52 4.70 26.34
C VAL A 95 -0.94 4.87 26.73
N ARG A 96 -1.25 5.93 27.49
CA ARG A 96 -2.62 6.26 27.89
C ARG A 96 -3.25 7.26 26.93
N GLY A 97 -4.58 7.27 26.88
CA GLY A 97 -5.34 8.29 26.15
C GLY A 97 -4.90 9.71 26.54
N GLY A 98 -4.61 10.55 25.55
CA GLY A 98 -4.10 11.91 25.73
C GLY A 98 -2.58 12.10 25.57
N GLN A 99 -1.80 11.01 25.52
CA GLN A 99 -0.35 11.07 25.22
C GLN A 99 -0.04 10.90 23.72
N GLN A 100 -1.08 10.77 22.89
CA GLN A 100 -0.97 10.62 21.44
C GLN A 100 -0.69 11.98 20.79
N ARG A 101 0.25 12.02 19.82
CA ARG A 101 0.57 13.25 19.06
C ARG A 101 -0.60 13.72 18.20
N SER A 102 -1.41 12.77 17.70
CA SER A 102 -2.58 13.02 16.87
C SER A 102 -3.67 11.98 17.14
N PRO A 103 -4.95 12.31 16.95
CA PRO A 103 -6.04 11.34 17.05
C PRO A 103 -5.77 10.10 16.19
N GLY A 104 -5.88 8.91 16.79
CA GLY A 104 -5.67 7.63 16.09
C GLY A 104 -4.22 7.24 15.84
N VAL A 105 -3.23 8.03 16.30
CA VAL A 105 -1.81 7.74 16.11
C VAL A 105 -1.12 7.58 17.46
N TRP A 106 -0.40 6.48 17.65
CA TRP A 106 0.54 6.31 18.75
C TRP A 106 1.95 6.14 18.19
N THR A 107 2.95 6.61 18.95
CA THR A 107 4.35 6.49 18.55
C THR A 107 5.03 5.43 19.40
N ASN A 108 5.80 4.54 18.77
CA ASN A 108 6.54 3.45 19.43
C ASN A 108 8.01 3.84 19.66
N THR A 109 8.28 5.12 19.95
CA THR A 109 9.67 5.56 20.14
C THR A 109 10.17 5.03 21.48
N ASN A 110 11.28 4.28 21.43
CA ASN A 110 12.01 3.75 22.59
C ASN A 110 11.23 2.74 23.46
N THR A 111 10.43 1.89 22.82
CA THR A 111 9.68 0.83 23.52
C THR A 111 9.95 -0.53 22.89
N GLU A 112 10.35 -1.49 23.71
CA GLU A 112 10.43 -2.89 23.33
C GLU A 112 9.05 -3.49 23.03
N PHE A 113 9.03 -4.58 22.26
CA PHE A 113 7.80 -5.35 22.06
C PHE A 113 7.31 -5.98 23.36
N PHE A 114 5.99 -6.17 23.49
CA PHE A 114 5.40 -6.85 24.65
C PHE A 114 5.89 -8.27 24.84
N ARG A 115 6.15 -8.96 23.73
CA ARG A 115 6.84 -10.25 23.71
C ARG A 115 7.82 -10.22 22.54
N PRO A 116 9.09 -9.83 22.77
CA PRO A 116 10.09 -9.93 21.73
C PRO A 116 10.27 -11.41 21.38
N THR A 117 10.22 -11.71 20.09
CA THR A 117 10.49 -13.06 19.59
C THR A 117 11.99 -13.20 19.37
N LYS A 118 12.52 -14.40 19.61
CA LYS A 118 13.91 -14.70 19.28
C LYS A 118 14.07 -14.70 17.76
N PHE A 119 15.01 -13.90 17.26
CA PHE A 119 15.37 -13.94 15.86
C PHE A 119 16.05 -15.29 15.53
N PRO A 120 15.82 -15.87 14.33
CA PRO A 120 16.48 -17.10 13.95
C PRO A 120 18.01 -16.96 13.95
N THR A 121 18.70 -17.94 14.53
CA THR A 121 20.18 -17.96 14.58
C THR A 121 20.80 -18.16 13.20
N VAL A 122 20.11 -18.91 12.33
CA VAL A 122 20.49 -19.12 10.93
C VAL A 122 19.43 -18.49 10.04
N TRP A 123 19.85 -17.49 9.28
CA TRP A 123 19.04 -16.77 8.32
C TRP A 123 19.90 -16.25 7.18
N ALA A 124 19.26 -15.92 6.05
CA ALA A 124 19.94 -15.53 4.83
C ALA A 124 19.55 -14.12 4.36
N LEU A 125 20.53 -13.40 3.83
CA LEU A 125 20.35 -12.17 3.08
C LEU A 125 20.67 -12.41 1.60
N ILE A 126 19.67 -12.24 0.74
CA ILE A 126 19.79 -12.43 -0.70
C ILE A 126 19.68 -11.07 -1.36
N ASN A 127 20.71 -10.68 -2.11
CA ASN A 127 20.73 -9.46 -2.89
C ASN A 127 20.49 -9.75 -4.38
N LEU A 128 19.31 -9.38 -4.89
CA LEU A 128 18.99 -9.43 -6.33
C LEU A 128 19.13 -8.05 -7.01
N SER A 129 19.43 -7.02 -6.23
CA SER A 129 19.57 -5.64 -6.68
C SER A 129 20.97 -5.41 -7.25
N SER A 130 21.02 -4.70 -8.38
CA SER A 130 22.29 -4.35 -9.03
C SER A 130 22.89 -3.04 -8.49
N SER A 131 22.08 -2.22 -7.83
CA SER A 131 22.50 -0.95 -7.23
C SER A 131 23.01 -1.08 -5.80
N MET A 132 22.61 -2.12 -5.08
CA MET A 132 23.08 -2.38 -3.73
C MET A 132 24.42 -3.12 -3.76
N SER A 133 25.48 -2.45 -3.32
CA SER A 133 26.78 -3.09 -3.11
C SER A 133 26.77 -3.96 -1.85
N GLU A 134 27.78 -4.82 -1.71
CA GLU A 134 27.98 -5.60 -0.49
C GLU A 134 28.13 -4.69 0.75
N ASP A 135 28.83 -3.55 0.62
CA ASP A 135 28.99 -2.60 1.72
C ASP A 135 27.67 -1.91 2.10
N SER A 136 26.81 -1.61 1.12
CA SER A 136 25.46 -1.11 1.38
C SER A 136 24.61 -2.16 2.11
N CYS A 137 24.75 -3.44 1.76
CA CYS A 137 24.09 -4.53 2.48
C CYS A 137 24.62 -4.65 3.92
N LYS A 138 25.91 -4.40 4.14
CA LYS A 138 26.51 -4.39 5.48
C LYS A 138 25.94 -3.29 6.36
N ILE A 139 25.80 -2.08 5.80
CA ILE A 139 25.18 -0.94 6.49
C ILE A 139 23.70 -1.25 6.81
N PHE A 140 22.96 -1.79 5.84
CA PHE A 140 21.55 -2.16 6.02
C PHE A 140 21.34 -3.13 7.19
N PHE A 141 22.11 -4.22 7.28
CA PHE A 141 21.92 -5.16 8.40
C PHE A 141 22.34 -4.54 9.73
N LYS A 142 23.34 -3.66 9.74
CA LYS A 142 23.76 -2.97 10.97
C LYS A 142 22.63 -2.10 11.51
N GLU A 143 21.99 -1.32 10.64
CA GLU A 143 20.82 -0.51 11.01
C GLU A 143 19.64 -1.39 11.46
N LEU A 144 19.41 -2.52 10.76
CA LEU A 144 18.39 -3.49 11.17
C LEU A 144 18.65 -4.05 12.56
N TYR A 145 19.90 -4.39 12.88
CA TYR A 145 20.31 -4.87 14.20
C TYR A 145 20.07 -3.81 15.28
N GLU A 146 20.48 -2.57 15.04
CA GLU A 146 20.27 -1.47 15.99
C GLU A 146 18.77 -1.27 16.27
N VAL A 147 17.95 -1.22 15.22
CA VAL A 147 16.48 -1.07 15.35
C VAL A 147 15.85 -2.29 16.03
N ALA A 148 16.29 -3.51 15.73
CA ALA A 148 15.78 -4.72 16.36
C ALA A 148 16.14 -4.77 17.85
N SER A 149 17.39 -4.45 18.19
CA SER A 149 17.90 -4.39 19.56
C SER A 149 17.13 -3.39 20.41
N ASP A 150 16.88 -2.18 19.88
CA ASP A 150 16.07 -1.15 20.53
C ASP A 150 14.61 -1.60 20.79
N ARG A 151 14.16 -2.65 20.09
CA ARG A 151 12.84 -3.26 20.25
C ARG A 151 12.86 -4.56 21.07
N GLY A 152 14.00 -4.91 21.66
CA GLY A 152 14.20 -6.10 22.48
C GLY A 152 14.42 -7.39 21.68
N ILE A 153 14.70 -7.29 20.38
CA ILE A 153 14.98 -8.44 19.51
C ILE A 153 16.48 -8.48 19.23
N ASP A 154 17.16 -9.53 19.70
CA ASP A 154 18.53 -9.82 19.33
C ASP A 154 18.58 -10.41 17.92
N CYS A 155 19.14 -9.67 16.97
CA CYS A 155 19.16 -10.01 15.54
C CYS A 155 20.61 -10.25 15.06
N PRO A 156 21.13 -11.49 15.11
CA PRO A 156 22.50 -11.77 14.68
C PRO A 156 22.71 -11.44 13.19
N PRO A 157 23.96 -11.24 12.74
CA PRO A 157 24.25 -11.06 11.31
C PRO A 157 23.82 -12.30 10.49
N PRO A 158 23.52 -12.13 9.19
CA PRO A 158 23.12 -13.24 8.34
C PRO A 158 24.26 -14.26 8.22
N VAL A 159 23.91 -15.54 8.33
CA VAL A 159 24.86 -16.64 8.15
C VAL A 159 25.15 -16.87 6.67
N ILE A 160 24.13 -16.66 5.84
CA ILE A 160 24.20 -16.84 4.39
C ILE A 160 24.02 -15.48 3.73
N TYR A 161 24.99 -15.09 2.90
CA TYR A 161 24.86 -13.93 2.01
C TYR A 161 25.08 -14.39 0.58
N GLN A 162 24.12 -14.11 -0.29
CA GLN A 162 24.20 -14.46 -1.71
C GLN A 162 23.80 -13.26 -2.57
N GLU A 163 24.65 -12.93 -3.53
CA GLU A 163 24.39 -11.88 -4.53
C GLU A 163 24.10 -12.54 -5.88
N PHE A 164 22.96 -12.20 -6.48
CA PHE A 164 22.60 -12.59 -7.84
C PHE A 164 22.54 -11.35 -8.70
N ARG A 165 23.44 -11.29 -9.69
CA ARG A 165 23.41 -10.20 -10.67
C ARG A 165 22.45 -10.58 -11.79
N TYR A 166 21.32 -9.90 -11.81
CA TYR A 166 20.37 -10.04 -12.91
C TYR A 166 21.03 -9.63 -14.23
N GLN A 167 21.17 -10.58 -15.16
CA GLN A 167 21.59 -10.30 -16.53
C GLN A 167 20.33 -10.20 -17.38
N SER A 168 20.20 -9.16 -18.18
CA SER A 168 18.95 -8.73 -18.85
C SER A 168 18.28 -9.74 -19.81
N ASN A 169 18.77 -10.97 -19.94
CA ASN A 169 18.13 -12.01 -20.75
C ASN A 169 17.04 -12.73 -19.95
N SER A 170 15.91 -13.01 -20.61
CA SER A 170 14.69 -13.57 -20.02
C SER A 170 14.86 -14.86 -19.22
N ASP A 171 15.93 -15.61 -19.47
CA ASP A 171 16.25 -16.85 -18.75
C ASP A 171 16.87 -16.62 -17.36
N SER A 172 17.34 -15.40 -17.06
CA SER A 172 18.05 -15.10 -15.81
C SER A 172 17.13 -15.11 -14.59
N ALA A 173 15.88 -14.63 -14.69
CA ALA A 173 14.96 -14.61 -13.54
C ALA A 173 14.58 -16.02 -13.08
N THR A 174 14.20 -16.89 -14.02
CA THR A 174 13.83 -18.27 -13.73
C THR A 174 15.01 -19.08 -13.21
N GLN A 175 16.21 -18.84 -13.73
CA GLN A 175 17.43 -19.47 -13.23
C GLN A 175 17.76 -19.03 -11.79
N ILE A 176 17.70 -17.73 -11.49
CA ILE A 176 17.93 -17.21 -10.13
C ILE A 176 16.93 -17.82 -9.15
N ILE A 177 15.65 -17.94 -9.53
CA ILE A 177 14.63 -18.56 -8.69
C ILE A 177 14.91 -20.05 -8.46
N ALA A 178 15.37 -20.78 -9.48
CA ALA A 178 15.76 -22.18 -9.34
C ALA A 178 16.98 -22.33 -8.40
N GLU A 179 18.01 -21.52 -8.58
CA GLU A 179 19.20 -21.50 -7.71
C GLU A 179 18.84 -21.13 -6.26
N LEU A 180 17.89 -20.21 -6.07
CA LEU A 180 17.36 -19.89 -4.75
C LEU A 180 16.59 -21.05 -4.12
N LYS A 181 15.78 -21.78 -4.91
CA LYS A 181 15.07 -22.96 -4.43
C LYS A 181 16.05 -24.05 -3.99
N ASP A 182 17.06 -24.33 -4.81
CA ASP A 182 18.09 -25.31 -4.48
C ASP A 182 18.88 -24.90 -3.23
N MET A 183 19.18 -23.60 -3.08
CA MET A 183 19.83 -23.07 -1.87
C MET A 183 18.93 -23.22 -0.63
N MET A 184 17.62 -22.95 -0.75
CA MET A 184 16.66 -23.15 0.34
C MET A 184 16.56 -24.62 0.74
N GLU A 185 16.59 -25.55 -0.22
CA GLU A 185 16.58 -27.01 0.02
C GLU A 185 17.90 -27.52 0.63
N GLN A 186 19.04 -26.88 0.33
CA GLN A 186 20.33 -27.24 0.92
C GLN A 186 20.49 -26.73 2.36
N ASN A 187 19.76 -25.68 2.73
CA ASN A 187 19.86 -25.01 4.03
C ASN A 187 18.55 -25.14 4.80
N ASP A 188 18.11 -26.38 5.08
CA ASP A 188 16.87 -26.69 5.81
C ASP A 188 16.78 -26.07 7.22
N ASP A 189 17.91 -25.67 7.81
CA ASP A 189 17.99 -24.99 9.10
C ASP A 189 17.72 -23.47 9.00
N CYS A 190 17.86 -22.89 7.80
CA CYS A 190 17.59 -21.49 7.51
C CYS A 190 16.08 -21.25 7.33
N LYS A 191 15.42 -20.73 8.37
CA LYS A 191 13.96 -20.52 8.38
C LYS A 191 13.52 -19.11 8.00
N PHE A 192 14.47 -18.22 7.72
CA PHE A 192 14.18 -16.81 7.47
C PHE A 192 15.10 -16.24 6.39
N PHE A 193 14.50 -15.60 5.40
CA PHE A 193 15.17 -15.04 4.24
C PHE A 193 14.74 -13.59 4.06
N ILE A 194 15.72 -12.69 3.99
CA ILE A 194 15.51 -11.31 3.56
C ILE A 194 15.99 -11.23 2.11
N VAL A 195 15.11 -10.82 1.20
CA VAL A 195 15.42 -10.69 -0.22
C VAL A 195 15.32 -9.22 -0.63
N ILE A 196 16.42 -8.67 -1.14
CA ILE A 196 16.48 -7.33 -1.74
C ILE A 196 16.10 -7.47 -3.22
N LEU A 197 14.99 -6.85 -3.61
CA LEU A 197 14.46 -6.94 -4.98
C LEU A 197 15.17 -5.98 -5.95
N PRO A 198 15.19 -6.27 -7.26
CA PRO A 198 15.74 -5.38 -8.28
C PRO A 198 15.02 -4.04 -8.36
N GLU A 199 15.71 -3.01 -8.86
CA GLU A 199 15.19 -1.64 -9.00
C GLU A 199 14.09 -1.54 -10.05
N ASN A 200 14.18 -2.38 -11.08
CA ASN A 200 13.17 -2.42 -12.14
C ASN A 200 11.89 -3.08 -11.61
N LYS A 201 10.89 -2.26 -11.33
CA LYS A 201 9.60 -2.67 -10.77
C LYS A 201 8.93 -3.82 -11.54
N ASN A 202 8.99 -3.84 -12.86
CA ASN A 202 8.37 -4.93 -13.64
C ASN A 202 9.04 -6.28 -13.41
N ILE A 203 10.36 -6.27 -13.20
CA ILE A 203 11.15 -7.47 -12.93
C ILE A 203 11.00 -7.85 -11.44
N GLY A 204 11.10 -6.87 -10.54
CA GLY A 204 10.91 -7.04 -9.10
C GLY A 204 9.53 -7.59 -8.74
N ASP A 205 8.45 -7.09 -9.36
CA ASP A 205 7.08 -7.57 -9.12
C ASP A 205 6.91 -9.02 -9.59
N ARG A 206 7.52 -9.40 -10.72
CA ARG A 206 7.51 -10.79 -11.22
C ARG A 206 8.28 -11.71 -10.27
N MET A 207 9.51 -11.35 -9.92
CA MET A 207 10.34 -12.13 -9.00
C MET A 207 9.70 -12.26 -7.63
N TYR A 208 9.12 -11.19 -7.08
CA TYR A 208 8.39 -11.25 -5.82
C TYR A 208 7.24 -12.26 -5.87
N GLY A 209 6.47 -12.25 -6.97
CA GLY A 209 5.38 -13.19 -7.20
C GLY A 209 5.85 -14.65 -7.24
N ASP A 210 7.02 -14.92 -7.83
CA ASP A 210 7.57 -16.28 -7.91
C ASP A 210 8.25 -16.71 -6.61
N LEU A 211 8.98 -15.81 -5.93
CA LEU A 211 9.57 -16.05 -4.61
C LEU A 211 8.53 -16.39 -3.55
N LYS A 212 7.33 -15.82 -3.63
CA LYS A 212 6.23 -16.12 -2.70
C LYS A 212 5.53 -17.46 -2.97
N LYS A 213 5.80 -18.11 -4.11
CA LYS A 213 5.28 -19.44 -4.44
C LYS A 213 6.24 -20.57 -4.04
N LEU A 214 7.51 -20.25 -3.77
CA LEU A 214 8.47 -21.17 -3.16
C LEU A 214 8.04 -21.48 -1.73
#